data_AF-A0A6L7IL94-F1
#
_entry.id   AF-A0A6L7IL94-F1
#
_cell.length_a   1.000
_cell.length_b   1.000
_cell.length_c   1.000
_cell.angle_alpha   90.00
_cell.angle_beta   90.00
_cell.angle_gamma   90.00
#
_symmetry.space_group_name_H-M   'P 1'
#
loop_
_entity.id
_entity.type
_entity.pdbx_description
1 polymer ?
#
loop_
_entity_poly.entity_id
_entity_poly.type
_entity_poly.pdbx_seq_one_letter_code
_entity_poly.pdbx_strand_id
1 'polypeptide(L)'
;MNKFNDIKQSEEFNTFSNEFEKNVSFLESFSSLITYSGKMITFISDKKVNFFNTILLKSCCKTLKNIENCCSNGSFSDANTLIRKLRDDLLLHVYILDNSSKRNIFKSEELDKLDLSDVEKFNDSFSSMKIDTTLSGDEIAVAAWLENSVDQLSSKNKRKLSFENYMSYFQKDERIKQILKDYSLESYWFNLTVKLNDYVHNNGIKFTSHNLVNLPNTNLEVFLNNINIRVSYILTFFLLLILMTDSTLVRSDDIMDYLENDMVPPENIQYEIAPFIQEYIDEKVIPLHPELKQYLKDYNINGMNIR
;
A
#
# COMPACT_ATOMS: atom_id res chain seq x y z
N MET A 1 29.51 16.81 32.06
CA MET A 1 28.34 16.54 31.22
C MET A 1 28.84 16.57 29.78
N ASN A 2 29.23 15.41 29.24
CA ASN A 2 29.72 15.34 27.86
C ASN A 2 28.58 15.73 26.93
N LYS A 3 28.81 16.67 26.02
CA LYS A 3 28.00 16.79 24.80
C LYS A 3 28.08 15.43 24.13
N PHE A 4 27.09 14.57 24.36
CA PHE A 4 26.86 13.45 23.47
C PHE A 4 26.68 14.09 22.10
N ASN A 5 27.59 13.77 21.17
CA ASN A 5 27.42 14.18 19.78
C ASN A 5 26.07 13.59 19.34
N ASP A 6 25.12 14.48 19.09
CA ASP A 6 23.74 14.15 18.76
C ASP A 6 23.72 13.60 17.32
N ILE A 7 23.25 12.36 17.14
CA ILE A 7 23.14 11.75 15.79
C ILE A 7 22.33 12.68 14.88
N LYS A 8 21.30 13.36 15.41
CA LYS A 8 20.48 14.31 14.66
C LYS A 8 21.28 15.47 14.05
N GLN A 9 22.42 15.81 14.64
CA GLN A 9 23.28 16.91 14.17
C GLN A 9 24.41 16.44 13.24
N SER A 10 24.50 15.13 12.97
CA SER A 10 25.51 14.55 12.09
C SER A 10 25.19 14.80 10.61
N GLU A 11 26.23 14.86 9.78
CA GLU A 11 26.11 15.00 8.33
C GLU A 11 25.45 13.75 7.70
N GLU A 12 25.78 12.57 8.24
CA GLU A 12 25.21 11.29 7.84
C GLU A 12 23.69 11.28 8.08
N PHE A 13 23.23 11.80 9.23
CA PHE A 13 21.80 11.90 9.51
C PHE A 13 21.10 12.92 8.60
N ASN A 14 21.70 14.07 8.33
CA ASN A 14 21.11 15.05 7.42
C ASN A 14 20.95 14.48 6.00
N THR A 15 21.96 13.77 5.51
CA THR A 15 21.90 13.07 4.21
C THR A 15 20.80 12.01 4.20
N PHE A 16 20.74 11.20 5.27
CA PHE A 16 19.68 10.21 5.46
C PHE A 16 18.29 10.84 5.46
N SER A 17 18.08 11.89 6.25
CA SER A 17 16.80 12.56 6.46
C SER A 17 16.27 13.17 5.16
N ASN A 18 17.13 13.82 4.37
CA ASN A 18 16.76 14.35 3.06
C ASN A 18 16.24 13.25 2.10
N GLU A 19 16.90 12.09 2.06
CA GLU A 19 16.43 10.96 1.25
C GLU A 19 15.21 10.27 1.84
N PHE A 20 15.12 10.21 3.18
CA PHE A 20 13.98 9.62 3.88
C PHE A 20 12.71 10.46 3.68
N GLU A 21 12.83 11.79 3.65
CA GLU A 21 11.71 12.70 3.42
C GLU A 21 11.06 12.49 2.05
N LYS A 22 11.81 12.07 1.02
CA LYS A 22 11.21 11.70 -0.28
C LYS A 22 10.23 10.53 -0.14
N ASN A 23 10.55 9.55 0.71
CA ASN A 23 9.65 8.43 1.01
C ASN A 23 8.40 8.88 1.78
N VAL A 24 8.57 9.81 2.73
CA VAL A 24 7.46 10.40 3.50
C VAL A 24 6.54 11.19 2.57
N SER A 25 7.10 12.12 1.80
CA SER A 25 6.41 12.96 0.84
C SER A 25 5.66 12.14 -0.21
N PHE A 26 6.26 11.07 -0.74
CA PHE A 26 5.56 10.16 -1.66
C PHE A 26 4.28 9.59 -1.04
N LEU A 27 4.35 9.02 0.17
CA LEU A 27 3.20 8.39 0.80
C LEU A 27 2.13 9.41 1.22
N GLU A 28 2.55 10.61 1.65
CA GLU A 28 1.64 11.72 1.97
C GLU A 28 0.91 12.22 0.71
N SER A 29 1.62 12.41 -0.40
CA SER A 29 1.04 12.77 -1.70
C SER A 29 0.10 11.68 -2.21
N PHE A 30 0.48 10.40 -2.10
CA PHE A 30 -0.38 9.27 -2.48
C PHE A 30 -1.67 9.21 -1.65
N SER A 31 -1.58 9.41 -0.34
CA SER A 31 -2.73 9.47 0.56
C SER A 31 -3.66 10.65 0.23
N SER A 32 -3.08 11.80 -0.11
CA SER A 32 -3.84 12.98 -0.56
C SER A 32 -4.53 12.71 -1.88
N LEU A 33 -3.83 12.13 -2.87
CA LEU A 33 -4.39 11.78 -4.18
C LEU A 33 -5.65 10.93 -4.04
N ILE A 34 -5.61 9.86 -3.25
CA ILE A 34 -6.80 9.03 -3.01
C ILE A 34 -7.92 9.85 -2.37
N THR A 35 -7.59 10.70 -1.39
CA THR A 35 -8.58 11.52 -0.67
C THR A 35 -9.29 12.51 -1.60
N TYR A 36 -8.57 13.11 -2.54
CA TYR A 36 -9.10 14.15 -3.45
C TYR A 36 -9.54 13.62 -4.81
N SER A 37 -9.22 12.37 -5.16
CA SER A 37 -9.62 11.75 -6.44
C SER A 37 -11.12 11.63 -6.69
N GLY A 38 -11.96 11.94 -5.69
CA GLY A 38 -13.42 11.73 -5.67
C GLY A 38 -13.85 10.26 -5.67
N LYS A 39 -12.90 9.32 -5.66
CA LYS A 39 -13.20 7.88 -5.71
C LYS A 39 -13.62 7.37 -4.33
N MET A 40 -14.85 6.87 -4.23
CA MET A 40 -15.31 6.14 -3.05
C MET A 40 -14.94 4.66 -3.18
N ILE A 41 -14.14 4.17 -2.23
CA ILE A 41 -13.85 2.73 -2.12
C ILE A 41 -14.84 2.15 -1.13
N THR A 42 -15.72 1.28 -1.62
CA THR A 42 -16.82 0.73 -0.83
C THR A 42 -16.68 -0.78 -0.72
N PHE A 43 -16.92 -1.30 0.48
CA PHE A 43 -17.09 -2.74 0.72
C PHE A 43 -18.53 -2.99 1.17
N ILE A 44 -19.29 -3.75 0.37
CA ILE A 44 -20.68 -4.08 0.69
C ILE A 44 -20.75 -5.53 1.20
N SER A 45 -21.03 -5.65 2.50
CA SER A 45 -21.36 -6.91 3.15
C SER A 45 -22.86 -7.21 3.03
N ASP A 46 -23.31 -8.35 3.54
CA ASP A 46 -24.72 -8.72 3.60
C ASP A 46 -25.56 -7.79 4.49
N LYS A 47 -24.91 -7.06 5.42
CA LYS A 47 -25.58 -6.26 6.46
C LYS A 47 -25.26 -4.78 6.40
N LYS A 48 -24.13 -4.38 5.81
CA LYS A 48 -23.61 -3.02 5.89
C LYS A 48 -22.85 -2.60 4.65
N VAL A 49 -22.90 -1.30 4.39
CA VAL A 49 -22.04 -0.62 3.44
C VAL A 49 -20.92 0.04 4.24
N ASN A 50 -19.69 -0.40 4.00
CA ASN A 50 -18.49 0.13 4.65
C ASN A 50 -17.71 0.98 3.65
N PHE A 51 -17.20 2.13 4.10
CA PHE A 51 -16.36 3.01 3.30
C PHE A 51 -14.90 2.84 3.72
N PHE A 52 -14.05 2.45 2.78
CA PHE A 52 -12.62 2.37 3.01
C PHE A 52 -11.98 3.72 2.67
N ASN A 53 -11.29 4.30 3.65
CA ASN A 53 -10.68 5.61 3.54
C ASN A 53 -9.15 5.52 3.74
N THR A 54 -8.49 6.67 3.68
CA THR A 54 -7.02 6.78 3.76
C THR A 54 -6.45 6.74 5.18
N ILE A 55 -7.22 6.33 6.20
CA ILE A 55 -6.76 6.33 7.60
C ILE A 55 -5.52 5.46 7.82
N LEU A 56 -5.44 4.30 7.17
CA LEU A 56 -4.30 3.39 7.29
C LEU A 56 -3.04 3.99 6.66
N LEU A 57 -3.17 4.68 5.52
CA LEU A 57 -2.08 5.40 4.87
C LEU A 57 -1.59 6.58 5.73
N LYS A 58 -2.51 7.37 6.29
CA LYS A 58 -2.18 8.48 7.21
C LYS A 58 -1.45 7.97 8.46
N SER A 59 -1.84 6.81 8.99
CA SER A 59 -1.14 6.11 10.08
C SER A 59 0.27 5.66 9.65
N CYS A 60 0.44 5.19 8.42
CA CYS A 60 1.74 4.85 7.86
C CYS A 60 2.66 6.06 7.71
N CYS A 61 2.16 7.23 7.29
CA CYS A 61 2.93 8.49 7.26
C CYS A 61 3.47 8.86 8.66
N LYS A 62 2.65 8.69 9.71
CA LYS A 62 3.13 8.87 11.11
C LYS A 62 4.15 7.81 11.51
N THR A 63 3.98 6.57 11.05
CA THR A 63 4.95 5.49 11.29
C THR A 63 6.30 5.81 10.65
N LEU A 64 6.34 6.37 9.44
CA LEU A 64 7.58 6.85 8.80
C LEU A 64 8.28 7.93 9.64
N LYS A 65 7.55 8.96 10.08
CA LYS A 65 8.09 10.01 10.96
C LYS A 65 8.65 9.45 12.27
N ASN A 66 8.01 8.41 12.81
CA ASN A 66 8.53 7.71 14.00
C ASN A 66 9.79 6.89 13.71
N ILE A 67 9.91 6.28 12.52
CA ILE A 67 11.14 5.58 12.10
C ILE A 67 12.32 6.55 12.05
N GLU A 68 12.14 7.73 11.43
CA GLU A 68 13.17 8.77 11.38
C GLU A 68 13.59 9.24 12.79
N ASN A 69 12.61 9.49 13.67
CA ASN A 69 12.87 9.85 15.06
C ASN A 69 13.62 8.76 15.83
N CYS A 70 13.34 7.47 15.57
CA CYS A 70 14.15 6.39 16.15
C CYS A 70 15.60 6.48 15.67
N CYS A 71 15.82 6.75 14.37
CA CYS A 71 17.16 6.90 13.81
C CYS A 71 17.92 8.09 14.40
N SER A 72 17.25 9.23 14.62
CA SER A 72 17.88 10.42 15.21
C SER A 72 18.36 10.20 16.65
N ASN A 73 17.76 9.23 17.36
CA ASN A 73 18.12 8.86 18.72
C ASN A 73 19.06 7.64 18.79
N GLY A 74 19.48 7.06 17.65
CA GLY A 74 20.29 5.85 17.62
C GLY A 74 19.54 4.55 17.96
N SER A 75 18.21 4.59 18.00
CA SER A 75 17.32 3.46 18.31
C SER A 75 17.02 2.62 17.05
N PHE A 76 18.03 2.04 16.43
CA PHE A 76 17.86 1.35 15.14
C PHE A 76 17.08 0.04 15.24
N SER A 77 17.04 -0.63 16.40
CA SER A 77 16.18 -1.82 16.57
C SER A 77 14.70 -1.43 16.51
N ASP A 78 14.35 -0.34 17.19
CA ASP A 78 12.98 0.18 17.22
C ASP A 78 12.56 0.69 15.84
N ALA A 79 13.47 1.38 15.13
CA ALA A 79 13.25 1.78 13.74
C ALA A 79 12.89 0.58 12.85
N ASN A 80 13.62 -0.53 12.95
CA ASN A 80 13.34 -1.74 12.17
C ASN A 80 12.03 -2.44 12.61
N THR A 81 11.68 -2.39 13.89
CA THR A 81 10.37 -2.88 14.36
C THR A 81 9.22 -2.08 13.74
N LEU A 82 9.37 -0.76 13.65
CA LEU A 82 8.39 0.11 12.98
C LEU A 82 8.35 -0.11 11.46
N ILE A 83 9.48 -0.42 10.82
CA ILE A 83 9.50 -0.81 9.39
C ILE A 83 8.66 -2.07 9.15
N ARG A 84 8.70 -3.05 10.06
CA ARG A 84 7.83 -4.23 9.96
C ARG A 84 6.35 -3.84 10.02
N LYS A 85 5.99 -2.99 10.98
CA LYS A 85 4.61 -2.47 11.09
C LYS A 85 4.19 -1.73 9.82
N LEU A 86 5.03 -0.83 9.30
CA LEU A 86 4.79 -0.08 8.07
C LEU A 86 4.47 -1.02 6.89
N ARG A 87 5.30 -2.05 6.71
CA ARG A 87 5.12 -3.06 5.66
C ARG A 87 3.78 -3.78 5.81
N ASP A 88 3.47 -4.27 7.01
CA ASP A 88 2.27 -5.04 7.26
C ASP A 88 1.00 -4.19 7.07
N ASP A 89 1.03 -2.93 7.51
CA ASP A 89 -0.06 -1.96 7.35
C ASP A 89 -0.29 -1.58 5.88
N LEU A 90 0.78 -1.33 5.10
CA LEU A 90 0.66 -1.02 3.67
C LEU A 90 0.11 -2.21 2.87
N LEU A 91 0.53 -3.43 3.19
CA LEU A 91 -0.04 -4.62 2.53
C LEU A 91 -1.47 -4.91 2.95
N LEU A 92 -1.81 -4.67 4.22
CA LEU A 92 -3.19 -4.74 4.69
C LEU A 92 -4.07 -3.74 3.92
N HIS A 93 -3.56 -2.53 3.64
CA HIS A 93 -4.27 -1.54 2.83
C HIS A 93 -4.61 -2.09 1.43
N VAL A 94 -3.62 -2.63 0.72
CA VAL A 94 -3.83 -3.25 -0.61
C VAL A 94 -4.79 -4.43 -0.50
N TYR A 95 -4.66 -5.26 0.54
CA TYR A 95 -5.51 -6.43 0.72
C TYR A 95 -6.99 -6.06 0.91
N ILE A 96 -7.28 -5.06 1.74
CA ILE A 96 -8.64 -4.55 1.93
C ILE A 96 -9.16 -3.96 0.61
N LEU A 97 -8.34 -3.16 -0.07
CA LEU A 97 -8.68 -2.53 -1.33
C LEU A 97 -9.06 -3.58 -2.40
N ASP A 98 -8.19 -4.56 -2.64
CA ASP A 98 -8.38 -5.57 -3.69
C ASP A 98 -9.65 -6.40 -3.44
N ASN A 99 -9.87 -6.83 -2.19
CA ASN A 99 -11.12 -7.51 -1.80
C ASN A 99 -12.36 -6.63 -1.94
N SER A 100 -12.24 -5.31 -1.70
CA SER A 100 -13.35 -4.37 -1.90
C SER A 100 -13.68 -4.17 -3.37
N SER A 101 -12.65 -4.03 -4.22
CA SER A 101 -12.80 -3.81 -5.65
C SER A 101 -13.37 -5.02 -6.40
N LYS A 102 -12.99 -6.24 -5.98
CA LYS A 102 -13.41 -7.52 -6.61
C LYS A 102 -14.74 -8.05 -6.08
N ARG A 103 -15.37 -7.37 -5.12
CA ARG A 103 -16.62 -7.81 -4.50
C ARG A 103 -17.79 -7.69 -5.49
N ASN A 104 -18.24 -8.81 -6.01
CA ASN A 104 -19.42 -8.88 -6.89
C ASN A 104 -20.72 -8.94 -6.10
N ILE A 105 -21.35 -7.77 -5.91
CA ILE A 105 -22.58 -7.63 -5.11
C ILE A 105 -23.77 -8.37 -5.75
N PHE A 106 -23.80 -8.47 -7.07
CA PHE A 106 -24.83 -9.19 -7.80
C PHE A 106 -24.22 -10.43 -8.46
N LYS A 107 -24.90 -11.58 -8.35
CA LYS A 107 -24.50 -12.78 -9.08
C LYS A 107 -24.79 -12.59 -10.57
N SER A 108 -24.01 -13.25 -11.43
CA SER A 108 -24.21 -13.19 -12.89
C SER A 108 -25.65 -13.54 -13.31
N GLU A 109 -26.24 -14.55 -12.67
CA GLU A 109 -27.61 -14.98 -12.89
C GLU A 109 -28.67 -13.91 -12.58
N GLU A 110 -28.36 -12.96 -11.68
CA GLU A 110 -29.23 -11.82 -11.39
C GLU A 110 -29.04 -10.71 -12.43
N LEU A 111 -27.80 -10.49 -12.90
CA LEU A 111 -27.49 -9.53 -13.96
C LEU A 111 -28.15 -9.91 -15.29
N ASP A 112 -28.22 -11.21 -15.61
CA ASP A 112 -28.87 -11.72 -16.83
C ASP A 112 -30.39 -11.47 -16.87
N LYS A 113 -31.01 -11.16 -15.72
CA LYS A 113 -32.44 -10.84 -15.61
C LYS A 113 -32.74 -9.36 -15.87
N LEU A 114 -31.73 -8.52 -16.09
CA LEU A 114 -31.94 -7.11 -16.41
C LEU A 114 -32.61 -6.97 -17.77
N ASP A 115 -33.79 -6.34 -17.76
CA ASP A 115 -34.49 -5.99 -18.99
C ASP A 115 -34.10 -4.57 -19.40
N LEU A 116 -33.32 -4.45 -20.47
CA LEU A 116 -32.84 -3.17 -21.01
C LEU A 116 -33.74 -2.62 -22.12
N SER A 117 -34.92 -3.21 -22.35
CA SER A 117 -35.79 -2.85 -23.49
C SER A 117 -36.47 -1.49 -23.33
N ASP A 118 -36.81 -1.09 -22.11
CA ASP A 118 -37.31 0.23 -21.77
C ASP A 118 -37.08 0.57 -20.28
N VAL A 119 -37.31 1.83 -19.92
CA VAL A 119 -37.02 2.37 -18.58
C VAL A 119 -37.88 1.72 -17.49
N GLU A 120 -39.14 1.39 -17.77
CA GLU A 120 -40.07 0.83 -16.79
C GLU A 120 -39.66 -0.61 -16.47
N LYS A 121 -39.41 -1.42 -17.50
CA LYS A 121 -38.94 -2.80 -17.31
C LYS A 121 -37.53 -2.87 -16.72
N PHE A 122 -36.65 -1.93 -17.06
CA PHE A 122 -35.35 -1.82 -16.39
C PHE A 122 -35.53 -1.55 -14.90
N ASN A 123 -36.37 -0.58 -14.54
CA ASN A 123 -36.60 -0.24 -13.14
C ASN A 123 -37.20 -1.41 -12.35
N ASP A 124 -38.15 -2.13 -12.93
CA ASP A 124 -38.77 -3.31 -12.30
C ASP A 124 -37.78 -4.46 -12.13
N SER A 125 -37.03 -4.78 -13.19
CA SER A 125 -36.03 -5.85 -13.14
C SER A 125 -34.89 -5.53 -12.17
N PHE A 126 -34.37 -4.30 -12.19
CA PHE A 126 -33.33 -3.84 -11.26
C PHE A 126 -33.81 -3.84 -9.80
N SER A 127 -35.02 -3.33 -9.53
CA SER A 127 -35.58 -3.29 -8.17
C SER A 127 -35.82 -4.68 -7.57
N SER A 128 -35.96 -5.70 -8.41
CA SER A 128 -36.16 -7.10 -7.99
C SER A 128 -34.86 -7.86 -7.71
N MET A 129 -33.71 -7.26 -8.02
CA MET A 129 -32.40 -7.92 -7.90
C MET A 129 -32.06 -8.28 -6.46
N LYS A 130 -31.45 -9.45 -6.29
CA LYS A 130 -30.94 -9.89 -5.00
C LYS A 130 -29.44 -9.64 -4.88
N ILE A 131 -29.07 -9.07 -3.74
CA ILE A 131 -27.68 -8.94 -3.33
C ILE A 131 -27.15 -10.31 -2.90
N ASP A 132 -25.95 -10.66 -3.36
CA ASP A 132 -25.23 -11.83 -2.85
C ASP A 132 -24.80 -11.59 -1.41
N THR A 133 -25.37 -12.34 -0.48
CA THR A 133 -25.04 -12.25 0.94
C THR A 133 -23.92 -13.22 1.34
N THR A 134 -23.42 -14.03 0.39
CA THR A 134 -22.38 -15.01 0.66
C THR A 134 -21.02 -14.33 0.63
N LEU A 135 -20.30 -14.37 1.75
CA LEU A 135 -18.94 -13.84 1.84
C LEU A 135 -17.93 -14.98 1.92
N SER A 136 -16.86 -14.87 1.14
CA SER A 136 -15.65 -15.68 1.27
C SER A 136 -14.93 -15.41 2.60
N GLY A 137 -14.00 -16.29 2.98
CA GLY A 137 -13.23 -16.09 4.21
C GLY A 137 -12.38 -14.81 4.21
N ASP A 138 -11.93 -14.36 3.03
CA ASP A 138 -11.16 -13.13 2.86
C ASP A 138 -12.07 -11.89 3.04
N GLU A 139 -13.27 -11.91 2.43
CA GLU A 139 -14.32 -10.88 2.59
C GLU A 139 -14.85 -10.79 4.03
N ILE A 140 -15.04 -11.92 4.72
CA ILE A 140 -15.43 -11.93 6.14
C ILE A 140 -14.37 -11.23 7.00
N ALA A 141 -13.09 -11.45 6.70
CA ALA A 141 -11.99 -10.84 7.43
C ALA A 141 -11.92 -9.32 7.20
N VAL A 142 -12.13 -8.87 5.95
CA VAL A 142 -12.19 -7.45 5.59
C VAL A 142 -13.38 -6.76 6.25
N ALA A 143 -14.57 -7.36 6.19
CA ALA A 143 -15.76 -6.84 6.85
C ALA A 143 -15.52 -6.65 8.36
N ALA A 144 -14.98 -7.67 9.03
CA ALA A 144 -14.70 -7.58 10.46
C ALA A 144 -13.62 -6.54 10.82
N TRP A 145 -12.64 -6.32 9.93
CA TRP A 145 -11.65 -5.26 10.11
C TRP A 145 -12.29 -3.88 10.03
N LEU A 146 -13.12 -3.63 9.00
CA LEU A 146 -13.83 -2.36 8.82
C LEU A 146 -14.82 -2.08 9.96
N GLU A 147 -15.39 -3.14 10.54
CA GLU A 147 -16.42 -3.06 11.58
C GLU A 147 -15.89 -3.16 13.02
N ASN A 148 -14.56 -3.22 13.21
CA ASN A 148 -13.92 -3.42 14.51
C ASN A 148 -14.42 -4.66 15.28
N SER A 149 -14.59 -5.78 14.58
CA SER A 149 -15.12 -7.05 15.14
C SER A 149 -14.21 -8.26 14.88
N VAL A 150 -12.93 -8.03 14.59
CA VAL A 150 -11.93 -9.09 14.30
C VAL A 150 -11.78 -10.10 15.44
N ASP A 151 -11.98 -9.67 16.69
CA ASP A 151 -11.95 -10.52 17.89
C ASP A 151 -13.06 -11.58 17.91
N GLN A 152 -14.16 -11.35 17.18
CA GLN A 152 -15.29 -12.25 17.05
C GLN A 152 -15.08 -13.32 15.96
N LEU A 153 -14.03 -13.20 15.16
CA LEU A 153 -13.73 -14.13 14.08
C LEU A 153 -13.20 -15.47 14.62
N SER A 154 -13.48 -16.53 13.87
CA SER A 154 -12.78 -17.80 14.04
C SER A 154 -11.27 -17.62 13.86
N SER A 155 -10.47 -18.46 14.52
CA SER A 155 -9.01 -18.44 14.37
C SER A 155 -8.54 -18.62 12.91
N LYS A 156 -9.34 -19.28 12.07
CA LYS A 156 -9.06 -19.41 10.63
C LYS A 156 -9.22 -18.07 9.91
N ASN A 157 -10.31 -17.34 10.15
CA ASN A 157 -10.58 -16.06 9.49
C ASN A 157 -9.72 -14.94 10.06
N LYS A 158 -9.43 -14.93 11.37
CA LYS A 158 -8.52 -13.95 11.97
C LYS A 158 -7.12 -13.99 11.35
N ARG A 159 -6.61 -15.20 11.03
CA ARG A 159 -5.31 -15.37 10.37
C ARG A 159 -5.25 -14.78 8.96
N LYS A 160 -6.39 -14.59 8.28
CA LYS A 160 -6.41 -13.88 6.99
C LYS A 160 -5.87 -12.47 7.10
N LEU A 161 -5.99 -11.85 8.27
CA LEU A 161 -5.41 -10.55 8.58
C LEU A 161 -3.94 -10.65 9.05
N SER A 162 -3.17 -11.55 8.44
CA SER A 162 -1.74 -11.66 8.66
C SER A 162 -0.99 -11.46 7.35
N PHE A 163 0.21 -10.92 7.48
CA PHE A 163 1.15 -10.70 6.40
C PHE A 163 1.28 -11.88 5.43
N GLU A 164 1.52 -13.09 5.95
CA GLU A 164 1.72 -14.30 5.15
C GLU A 164 0.47 -14.64 4.34
N ASN A 165 -0.71 -14.37 4.91
CA ASN A 165 -1.99 -14.62 4.25
C ASN A 165 -2.31 -13.56 3.19
N TYR A 166 -1.96 -12.28 3.41
CA TYR A 166 -2.05 -11.26 2.36
C TYR A 166 -1.17 -11.63 1.17
N MET A 167 0.08 -12.01 1.42
CA MET A 167 1.00 -12.38 0.34
C MET A 167 0.50 -13.62 -0.41
N SER A 168 0.06 -14.64 0.31
CA SER A 168 -0.55 -15.84 -0.29
C SER A 168 -1.81 -15.51 -1.09
N TYR A 169 -2.57 -14.49 -0.68
CA TYR A 169 -3.73 -14.00 -1.42
C TYR A 169 -3.31 -13.31 -2.72
N PHE A 170 -2.34 -12.38 -2.68
CA PHE A 170 -1.86 -11.67 -3.87
C PHE A 170 -1.24 -12.60 -4.91
N GLN A 171 -0.51 -13.63 -4.48
CA GLN A 171 0.10 -14.62 -5.36
C GLN A 171 -0.90 -15.53 -6.09
N LYS A 172 -2.21 -15.44 -5.80
CA LYS A 172 -3.25 -16.08 -6.63
C LYS A 172 -3.43 -15.37 -7.97
N ASP A 173 -3.05 -14.10 -8.07
CA ASP A 173 -2.98 -13.38 -9.34
C ASP A 173 -1.68 -13.77 -10.04
N GLU A 174 -1.78 -14.46 -11.18
CA GLU A 174 -0.62 -14.95 -11.92
C GLU A 174 0.30 -13.81 -12.38
N ARG A 175 -0.24 -12.59 -12.60
CA ARG A 175 0.59 -11.43 -12.96
C ARG A 175 1.48 -11.04 -11.78
N ILE A 176 0.89 -10.88 -10.59
CA ILE A 176 1.65 -10.56 -9.36
C ILE A 176 2.70 -11.63 -9.08
N LYS A 177 2.30 -12.91 -9.16
CA LYS A 177 3.20 -14.05 -8.97
C LYS A 177 4.34 -14.06 -9.97
N GLN A 178 4.08 -13.68 -11.22
CA GLN A 178 5.11 -13.55 -12.25
C GLN A 178 6.11 -12.45 -11.92
N ILE A 179 5.67 -11.22 -11.59
CA ILE A 179 6.61 -10.11 -11.27
C ILE A 179 7.48 -10.47 -10.05
N LEU A 180 6.89 -11.13 -9.05
CA LEU A 180 7.62 -11.54 -7.85
C LEU A 180 8.78 -12.48 -8.16
N LYS A 181 8.59 -13.37 -9.15
CA LYS A 181 9.56 -14.36 -9.58
C LYS A 181 10.57 -13.78 -10.58
N ASP A 182 10.08 -13.19 -11.67
CA ASP A 182 10.89 -12.75 -12.81
C ASP A 182 11.86 -11.63 -12.41
N TYR A 183 11.47 -10.79 -11.44
CA TYR A 183 12.30 -9.70 -10.92
C TYR A 183 12.88 -9.98 -9.53
N SER A 184 12.90 -11.25 -9.09
CA SER A 184 13.49 -11.68 -7.81
C SER A 184 13.01 -10.92 -6.55
N LEU A 185 11.85 -10.24 -6.64
CA LEU A 185 11.29 -9.48 -5.52
C LEU A 185 10.92 -10.40 -4.36
N GLU A 186 10.51 -11.64 -4.64
CA GLU A 186 10.24 -12.64 -3.60
C GLU A 186 11.47 -12.90 -2.71
N SER A 187 12.67 -12.97 -3.31
CA SER A 187 13.91 -13.22 -2.57
C SER A 187 14.27 -12.03 -1.67
N TYR A 188 14.18 -10.81 -2.20
CA TYR A 188 14.42 -9.61 -1.40
C TYR A 188 13.41 -9.53 -0.25
N TRP A 189 12.13 -9.76 -0.56
CA TRP A 189 11.04 -9.71 0.38
C TRP A 189 11.18 -10.74 1.51
N PHE A 190 11.57 -11.97 1.18
CA PHE A 190 11.84 -13.03 2.14
C PHE A 190 12.99 -12.63 3.08
N ASN A 191 14.13 -12.19 2.52
CA ASN A 191 15.30 -11.77 3.30
C ASN A 191 14.97 -10.58 4.22
N LEU A 192 14.20 -9.61 3.73
CA LEU A 192 13.71 -8.50 4.53
C LEU A 192 12.84 -9.00 5.68
N THR A 193 11.93 -9.93 5.42
CA THR A 193 11.04 -10.49 6.45
C THR A 193 11.81 -11.17 7.57
N VAL A 194 12.79 -12.02 7.23
CA VAL A 194 13.66 -12.67 8.22
C VAL A 194 14.37 -11.62 9.07
N LYS A 195 14.98 -10.61 8.43
CA LYS A 195 15.73 -9.56 9.12
C LYS A 195 14.84 -8.73 10.06
N LEU A 196 13.63 -8.37 9.62
CA LEU A 196 12.69 -7.60 10.45
C LEU A 196 12.17 -8.43 11.63
N ASN A 197 11.93 -9.73 11.43
CA ASN A 197 11.56 -10.64 12.51
C ASN A 197 12.66 -10.74 13.57
N ASP A 198 13.93 -10.75 13.16
CA ASP A 198 15.03 -10.78 14.11
C ASP A 198 15.09 -9.52 15.00
N TYR A 199 14.75 -8.35 14.46
CA TYR A 199 14.63 -7.12 15.26
C TYR A 199 13.45 -7.18 16.23
N VAL A 200 12.27 -7.61 15.78
CA VAL A 200 11.08 -7.69 16.64
C VAL A 200 11.25 -8.68 17.78
N HIS A 201 11.87 -9.83 17.50
CA HIS A 201 12.05 -10.90 18.48
C HIS A 201 13.37 -10.81 19.24
N ASN A 202 14.23 -9.83 18.94
CA ASN A 202 15.58 -9.72 19.47
C ASN A 202 16.36 -11.05 19.33
N ASN A 203 16.38 -11.63 18.12
CA ASN A 203 17.02 -12.92 17.82
C ASN A 203 18.57 -12.81 17.81
N GLY A 204 19.15 -12.34 18.91
CA GLY A 204 20.57 -12.16 19.11
C GLY A 204 20.91 -10.80 19.70
N ILE A 205 21.95 -10.77 20.55
CA ILE A 205 22.42 -9.57 21.26
C ILE A 205 22.67 -8.40 20.30
N LYS A 206 23.15 -8.68 19.08
CA LYS A 206 23.40 -7.63 18.07
C LYS A 206 22.15 -6.80 17.76
N PHE A 207 20.97 -7.43 17.65
CA PHE A 207 19.73 -6.73 17.31
C PHE A 207 19.29 -5.80 18.45
N THR A 208 19.42 -6.25 19.69
CA THR A 208 19.21 -5.40 20.88
C THR A 208 20.23 -4.28 20.98
N SER A 209 21.51 -4.56 20.70
CA SER A 209 22.59 -3.57 20.77
C SER A 209 22.46 -2.43 19.76
N HIS A 210 21.70 -2.65 18.67
CA HIS A 210 21.41 -1.60 17.70
C HIS A 210 20.52 -0.48 18.25
N ASN A 211 19.94 -0.62 19.45
CA ASN A 211 19.31 0.49 20.17
C ASN A 211 20.27 1.35 20.99
N LEU A 212 21.54 0.99 21.05
CA LEU A 212 22.57 1.68 21.84
C LEU A 212 23.59 2.40 20.96
N VAL A 213 23.26 2.64 19.68
CA VAL A 213 24.15 3.32 18.74
C VAL A 213 24.29 4.79 19.15
N ASN A 214 25.51 5.23 19.43
CA ASN A 214 25.85 6.60 19.80
C ASN A 214 27.13 7.03 19.08
N LEU A 215 27.37 8.34 18.96
CA LEU A 215 28.58 8.86 18.33
C LEU A 215 29.80 8.79 19.27
N PRO A 216 31.02 8.56 18.73
CA PRO A 216 31.31 8.24 17.32
C PRO A 216 30.96 6.77 17.00
N ASN A 217 30.33 6.53 15.85
CA ASN A 217 30.08 5.18 15.36
C ASN A 217 30.43 5.08 13.87
N THR A 218 31.41 4.24 13.53
CA THR A 218 31.90 4.07 12.15
C THR A 218 30.86 3.44 11.22
N ASN A 219 29.80 2.84 11.76
CA ASN A 219 28.74 2.17 11.02
C ASN A 219 27.45 3.00 10.97
N LEU A 220 27.44 4.25 11.46
CA LEU A 220 26.23 5.08 11.50
C LEU A 220 25.60 5.23 10.11
N GLU A 221 26.42 5.58 9.10
CA GLU A 221 25.99 5.69 7.71
C GLU A 221 25.36 4.39 7.20
N VAL A 222 25.97 3.24 7.53
CA VAL A 222 25.46 1.92 7.16
C VAL A 222 24.10 1.65 7.80
N PHE A 223 23.90 2.00 9.08
CA PHE A 223 22.61 1.83 9.73
C PHE A 223 21.52 2.69 9.08
N LEU A 224 21.81 3.97 8.84
CA LEU A 224 20.89 4.92 8.23
C LEU A 224 20.53 4.53 6.79
N ASN A 225 21.53 4.19 5.96
CA ASN A 225 21.30 3.75 4.59
C ASN A 225 20.44 2.48 4.53
N ASN A 226 20.69 1.53 5.43
CA ASN A 226 19.86 0.33 5.56
C ASN A 226 18.41 0.62 5.97
N ILE A 227 18.10 1.75 6.61
CA ILE A 227 16.72 2.17 6.88
C ILE A 227 16.08 2.66 5.59
N ASN A 228 16.74 3.57 4.88
CA ASN A 228 16.27 4.11 3.59
C ASN A 228 16.01 3.00 2.57
N ILE A 229 16.98 2.10 2.35
CA ILE A 229 16.85 0.98 1.40
C ILE A 229 15.61 0.13 1.69
N ARG A 230 15.36 -0.21 2.96
CA ARG A 230 14.22 -1.04 3.34
C ARG A 230 12.89 -0.32 3.16
N VAL A 231 12.80 0.94 3.59
CA VAL A 231 11.59 1.75 3.48
C VAL A 231 11.25 2.01 2.01
N SER A 232 12.23 2.45 1.21
CA SER A 232 12.03 2.68 -0.23
C SER A 232 11.57 1.41 -0.94
N TYR A 233 12.16 0.25 -0.62
CA TYR A 233 11.71 -1.01 -1.19
C TYR A 233 10.26 -1.34 -0.80
N ILE A 234 9.87 -1.18 0.47
CA ILE A 234 8.50 -1.44 0.93
C ILE A 234 7.50 -0.54 0.20
N LEU A 235 7.79 0.76 0.08
CA LEU A 235 6.92 1.71 -0.63
C LEU A 235 6.85 1.43 -2.13
N THR A 236 7.98 1.04 -2.73
CA THR A 236 8.01 0.63 -4.13
C THR A 236 7.16 -0.62 -4.34
N PHE A 237 7.31 -1.63 -3.49
CA PHE A 237 6.50 -2.85 -3.55
C PHE A 237 5.00 -2.57 -3.33
N PHE A 238 4.67 -1.66 -2.42
CA PHE A 238 3.30 -1.17 -2.22
C PHE A 238 2.73 -0.54 -3.50
N LEU A 239 3.48 0.36 -4.15
CA LEU A 239 3.04 0.99 -5.42
C LEU A 239 2.86 -0.05 -6.54
N LEU A 240 3.77 -1.00 -6.67
CA LEU A 240 3.64 -2.10 -7.64
C LEU A 240 2.33 -2.86 -7.42
N LEU A 241 2.03 -3.23 -6.17
CA LEU A 241 0.78 -3.92 -5.89
C LEU A 241 -0.45 -3.05 -6.19
N ILE A 242 -0.45 -1.76 -5.83
CA ILE A 242 -1.54 -0.84 -6.19
C ILE A 242 -1.78 -0.83 -7.70
N LEU A 243 -0.72 -0.70 -8.52
CA LEU A 243 -0.83 -0.71 -9.97
C LEU A 243 -1.39 -2.04 -10.52
N MET A 244 -1.06 -3.15 -9.87
CA MET A 244 -1.49 -4.49 -10.27
C MET A 244 -2.88 -4.88 -9.77
N THR A 245 -3.38 -4.26 -8.68
CA THR A 245 -4.71 -4.51 -8.11
C THR A 245 -5.75 -3.50 -8.56
N ASP A 246 -5.40 -2.21 -8.58
CA ASP A 246 -6.30 -1.12 -8.97
C ASP A 246 -5.50 0.10 -9.43
N SER A 247 -5.08 0.08 -10.70
CA SER A 247 -4.27 1.16 -11.28
C SER A 247 -5.01 2.50 -11.34
N THR A 248 -6.34 2.55 -11.22
CA THR A 248 -7.06 3.83 -11.22
C THR A 248 -6.76 4.71 -10.00
N LEU A 249 -6.16 4.15 -8.93
CA LEU A 249 -5.76 4.92 -7.75
C LEU A 249 -4.57 5.85 -7.97
N VAL A 250 -3.79 5.65 -9.04
CA VAL A 250 -2.68 6.54 -9.39
C VAL A 250 -3.07 7.63 -10.38
N ARG A 251 -4.35 7.68 -10.79
CA ARG A 251 -4.87 8.68 -11.73
C ARG A 251 -4.70 10.09 -11.19
N SER A 252 -4.31 11.02 -12.05
CA SER A 252 -4.29 12.45 -11.74
C SER A 252 -5.68 12.94 -11.32
N ASP A 253 -5.72 13.88 -10.39
CA ASP A 253 -6.93 14.58 -9.97
C ASP A 253 -7.26 15.77 -10.87
N ASP A 254 -6.45 16.09 -11.90
CA ASP A 254 -6.70 17.16 -12.86
C ASP A 254 -8.13 17.14 -13.44
N ILE A 255 -8.70 15.95 -13.68
CA ILE A 255 -10.07 15.83 -14.18
C ILE A 255 -11.09 16.47 -13.23
N MET A 256 -10.87 16.39 -11.91
CA MET A 256 -11.73 17.03 -10.91
C MET A 256 -11.59 18.55 -11.00
N ASP A 257 -10.39 19.08 -11.20
CA ASP A 257 -10.20 20.52 -11.38
C ASP A 257 -10.98 21.05 -12.59
N TYR A 258 -10.98 20.34 -13.73
CA TYR A 258 -11.81 20.74 -14.87
C TYR A 258 -13.31 20.73 -14.51
N LEU A 259 -13.78 19.69 -13.84
CA LEU A 259 -15.20 19.54 -13.48
C LEU A 259 -15.65 20.57 -12.44
N GLU A 260 -14.81 20.88 -11.44
CA GLU A 260 -15.10 21.86 -10.40
C GLU A 260 -15.13 23.30 -10.94
N ASN A 261 -14.44 23.56 -12.05
CA ASN A 261 -14.43 24.85 -12.75
C ASN A 261 -15.42 24.93 -13.93
N ASP A 262 -16.34 23.98 -14.07
CA ASP A 262 -17.31 23.88 -15.20
C ASP A 262 -16.62 23.89 -16.59
N MET A 263 -15.40 23.37 -16.67
CA MET A 263 -14.62 23.27 -17.91
C MET A 263 -14.73 21.87 -18.54
N VAL A 264 -14.58 21.80 -19.87
CA VAL A 264 -14.55 20.52 -20.59
C VAL A 264 -13.16 19.90 -20.43
N PRO A 265 -13.03 18.69 -19.84
CA PRO A 265 -11.74 18.03 -19.69
C PRO A 265 -11.17 17.63 -21.07
N PRO A 266 -9.83 17.65 -21.24
CA PRO A 266 -9.17 17.09 -22.41
C PRO A 266 -9.50 15.61 -22.62
N GLU A 267 -9.48 15.17 -23.87
CA GLU A 267 -9.70 13.76 -24.22
C GLU A 267 -8.66 12.86 -23.53
N ASN A 268 -9.10 11.72 -23.01
CA ASN A 268 -8.28 10.69 -22.34
C ASN A 268 -7.56 11.12 -21.05
N ILE A 269 -7.84 12.31 -20.49
CA ILE A 269 -7.24 12.77 -19.22
C ILE A 269 -7.52 11.80 -18.06
N GLN A 270 -8.61 11.02 -18.12
CA GLN A 270 -8.96 10.01 -17.12
C GLN A 270 -7.95 8.86 -17.01
N TYR A 271 -7.05 8.71 -17.99
CA TYR A 271 -6.00 7.69 -17.99
C TYR A 271 -4.63 8.25 -17.59
N GLU A 272 -4.49 9.56 -17.40
CA GLU A 272 -3.23 10.16 -16.96
C GLU A 272 -2.96 9.84 -15.49
N ILE A 273 -1.72 9.47 -15.18
CA ILE A 273 -1.27 9.26 -13.80
C ILE A 273 -0.77 10.57 -13.20
N ALA A 274 -0.88 10.71 -11.87
CA ALA A 274 -0.39 11.90 -11.19
C ALA A 274 1.14 12.06 -11.37
N PRO A 275 1.66 13.29 -11.62
CA PRO A 275 3.07 13.51 -11.93
C PRO A 275 4.06 12.94 -10.90
N PHE A 276 3.77 13.08 -9.61
CA PHE A 276 4.64 12.55 -8.54
C PHE A 276 4.72 11.00 -8.54
N ILE A 277 3.70 10.30 -9.08
CA ILE A 277 3.74 8.84 -9.27
C ILE A 277 4.72 8.50 -10.37
N GLN A 278 4.66 9.23 -11.49
CA GLN A 278 5.58 9.05 -12.60
C GLN A 278 7.03 9.30 -12.15
N GLU A 279 7.28 10.39 -11.44
CA GLU A 279 8.58 10.69 -10.85
C GLU A 279 9.07 9.57 -9.93
N TYR A 280 8.19 9.05 -9.06
CA TYR A 280 8.56 7.93 -8.18
C TYR A 280 8.87 6.64 -8.94
N ILE A 281 8.13 6.33 -10.01
CA ILE A 281 8.43 5.20 -10.89
C ILE A 281 9.83 5.36 -11.50
N ASP A 282 10.13 6.53 -12.03
CA ASP A 282 11.41 6.80 -12.68
C ASP A 282 12.59 6.77 -11.70
N GLU A 283 12.40 7.30 -10.49
CA GLU A 283 13.46 7.39 -9.47
C GLU A 283 13.65 6.13 -8.63
N LYS A 284 12.61 5.30 -8.43
CA LYS A 284 12.64 4.18 -7.47
C LYS A 284 12.30 2.83 -8.08
N VAL A 285 11.38 2.76 -9.05
CA VAL A 285 11.01 1.49 -9.70
C VAL A 285 12.05 1.08 -10.75
N ILE A 286 12.40 1.99 -11.67
CA ILE A 286 13.37 1.71 -12.74
C ILE A 286 14.73 1.24 -12.19
N PRO A 287 15.30 1.87 -11.14
CA PRO A 287 16.59 1.42 -10.61
C PRO A 287 16.57 0.05 -9.94
N LEU A 288 15.39 -0.48 -9.53
CA LEU A 288 15.28 -1.86 -9.06
C LEU A 288 15.43 -2.81 -10.24
N HIS A 289 14.58 -2.65 -11.27
CA HIS A 289 14.62 -3.39 -12.52
C HIS A 289 14.00 -2.53 -13.64
N PRO A 290 14.77 -2.14 -14.67
CA PRO A 290 14.27 -1.29 -15.75
C PRO A 290 13.04 -1.87 -16.47
N GLU A 291 12.98 -3.19 -16.57
CA GLU A 291 11.91 -3.93 -17.22
C GLU A 291 10.58 -3.89 -16.44
N LEU A 292 10.59 -3.57 -15.13
CA LEU A 292 9.37 -3.43 -14.34
C LEU A 292 8.47 -2.34 -14.90
N LYS A 293 9.05 -1.23 -15.37
CA LYS A 293 8.27 -0.15 -15.96
C LYS A 293 7.53 -0.60 -17.21
N GLN A 294 8.18 -1.37 -18.07
CA GLN A 294 7.53 -1.92 -19.26
C GLN A 294 6.45 -2.94 -18.88
N TYR A 295 6.74 -3.82 -17.92
CA TYR A 295 5.76 -4.77 -17.40
C TYR A 295 4.52 -4.06 -16.86
N LEU A 296 4.70 -3.00 -16.07
CA LEU A 296 3.59 -2.20 -15.54
C LEU A 296 2.77 -1.59 -16.66
N LYS A 297 3.38 -1.10 -17.76
CA LYS A 297 2.63 -0.60 -18.92
C LYS A 297 1.80 -1.71 -19.58
N ASP A 298 2.42 -2.85 -19.84
CA ASP A 298 1.84 -3.95 -20.61
C ASP A 298 0.70 -4.66 -19.86
N TYR A 299 0.77 -4.69 -18.52
CA TYR A 299 -0.17 -5.44 -17.67
C TYR A 299 -1.04 -4.55 -16.78
N ASN A 300 -1.03 -3.22 -16.98
CA ASN A 300 -1.94 -2.35 -16.25
C ASN A 300 -3.40 -2.65 -16.62
N ILE A 301 -4.26 -2.77 -15.61
CA ILE A 301 -5.62 -3.31 -15.76
C ILE A 301 -6.63 -2.29 -16.29
N ASN A 302 -6.32 -0.99 -16.21
CA ASN A 302 -7.29 0.08 -16.47
C ASN A 302 -6.88 1.04 -17.59
N GLY A 303 -5.83 0.73 -18.35
CA GLY A 303 -5.29 1.58 -19.41
C GLY A 303 -4.54 2.83 -18.96
N MET A 304 -4.02 2.88 -17.73
CA MET A 304 -3.31 4.05 -17.19
C MET A 304 -2.00 4.34 -17.96
N ASN A 305 -1.78 5.62 -18.28
CA ASN A 305 -0.66 6.12 -19.07
C ASN A 305 0.61 6.24 -18.22
N ILE A 306 1.30 5.13 -18.02
CA ILE A 306 2.66 5.12 -17.45
C ILE A 306 3.65 5.49 -18.58
N ARG A 307 4.34 6.61 -18.43
CA ARG A 307 5.26 7.18 -19.44
C ARG A 307 6.66 6.66 -19.24
#